data_AF-A0A0J9GSA3-F1
#
_entry.id   AF-A0A0J9GSA3-F1
#
_cell.length_a   1.000
_cell.length_b   1.000
_cell.length_c   1.000
_cell.angle_alpha   90.00
_cell.angle_beta   90.00
_cell.angle_gamma   90.00
#
_symmetry.space_group_name_H-M   'P 1'
#
loop_
_entity.id
_entity.type
_entity.pdbx_description
1 polymer ?
#
loop_
_entity_poly.entity_id
_entity_poly.type
_entity_poly.pdbx_seq_one_letter_code
_entity_poly.pdbx_strand_id
1 'polypeptide(L)'
;MMTWHDVREKQLDRRVMGILSHGASPIEARRSLIEIPRQIGSVDYQDLSTFLPKLELTEEDKDQARCNVVNYFIEREAFTSMPDDYADRYLRDIRRTMEFDIDAAAEAINAQPGQAVLETVHHWANFSVLYETCDQIKRKAPRVDRFILFHNRPDVDPRLVMLESLALSRVKVEFILICITSPIFKYFRQLVTENTVFLCMGDMPIEDAQTKTAAGSFATLNLTDGSGNVAAQQTLSLGSRLARMFKARHYKLDYPDTNRVEMRPVDSELTLRVPAKDWIFWPILGSYVTTQH
;
A
#
# COMPACT_ATOMS: atom_id res chain seq x y z
N MET A 1 -4.26 23.08 -2.27
CA MET A 1 -5.71 22.83 -2.10
C MET A 1 -5.80 21.50 -1.38
N MET A 2 -6.48 21.45 -0.24
CA MET A 2 -6.59 20.22 0.57
C MET A 2 -7.53 19.28 -0.17
N THR A 3 -7.10 18.06 -0.47
CA THR A 3 -7.92 17.08 -1.19
C THR A 3 -9.06 16.61 -0.28
N TRP A 4 -10.14 16.09 -0.86
CA TRP A 4 -11.27 15.60 -0.07
C TRP A 4 -10.87 14.38 0.79
N HIS A 5 -9.91 13.59 0.31
CA HIS A 5 -9.19 12.56 1.06
C HIS A 5 -8.57 13.14 2.34
N ASP A 6 -7.89 14.29 2.26
CA ASP A 6 -7.29 14.95 3.41
C ASP A 6 -8.32 15.39 4.46
N VAL A 7 -9.58 15.66 4.08
CA VAL A 7 -10.62 16.11 5.03
C VAL A 7 -11.22 14.94 5.81
N ARG A 8 -11.54 13.82 5.14
CA ARG A 8 -12.09 12.63 5.80
C ARG A 8 -11.04 11.86 6.58
N GLU A 9 -9.84 11.73 6.04
CA GLU A 9 -8.69 11.22 6.79
C GLU A 9 -8.47 12.07 8.03
N LYS A 10 -8.50 13.41 7.94
CA LYS A 10 -8.42 14.26 9.14
C LYS A 10 -9.58 14.08 10.11
N GLN A 11 -10.79 13.75 9.66
CA GLN A 11 -11.92 13.49 10.56
C GLN A 11 -11.79 12.14 11.27
N LEU A 12 -11.39 11.10 10.55
CA LEU A 12 -11.11 9.78 11.12
C LEU A 12 -9.89 9.87 12.06
N ASP A 13 -8.79 10.46 11.61
CA ASP A 13 -7.59 10.75 12.38
C ASP A 13 -7.93 11.52 13.65
N ARG A 14 -8.70 12.63 13.59
CA ARG A 14 -9.07 13.40 14.80
C ARG A 14 -9.88 12.58 15.80
N ARG A 15 -10.79 11.71 15.33
CA ARG A 15 -11.57 10.84 16.22
C ARG A 15 -10.69 9.75 16.83
N VAL A 16 -9.86 9.09 16.00
CA VAL A 16 -8.86 8.11 16.43
C VAL A 16 -7.92 8.72 17.48
N MET A 17 -7.38 9.91 17.23
CA MET A 17 -6.54 10.66 18.16
C MET A 17 -7.27 11.08 19.43
N GLY A 18 -8.56 11.44 19.33
CA GLY A 18 -9.41 11.68 20.48
C GLY A 18 -9.51 10.47 21.40
N ILE A 19 -9.50 9.25 20.87
CA ILE A 19 -9.60 8.03 21.69
C ILE A 19 -8.24 7.56 22.18
N LEU A 20 -7.22 7.62 21.32
CA LEU A 20 -5.84 7.33 21.72
C LEU A 20 -5.38 8.25 22.86
N SER A 21 -5.83 9.50 22.89
CA SER A 21 -5.54 10.45 23.97
C SER A 21 -6.29 10.17 25.28
N HIS A 22 -7.36 9.37 25.27
CA HIS A 22 -8.15 9.02 26.46
C HIS A 22 -8.01 7.54 26.89
N GLY A 23 -7.35 6.69 26.09
CA GLY A 23 -7.15 5.28 26.39
C GLY A 23 -5.98 5.04 27.35
N ALA A 24 -6.18 4.16 28.35
CA ALA A 24 -5.14 3.80 29.32
C ALA A 24 -4.08 2.83 28.72
N SER A 25 -4.42 2.10 27.64
CA SER A 25 -3.50 1.23 26.91
C SER A 25 -3.79 1.15 25.39
N PRO A 26 -2.78 0.92 24.53
CA PRO A 26 -2.96 0.75 23.08
C PRO A 26 -3.92 -0.39 22.68
N ILE A 27 -4.02 -1.44 23.50
CA ILE A 27 -4.93 -2.58 23.28
C ILE A 27 -6.38 -2.18 23.54
N GLU A 28 -6.64 -1.42 24.61
CA GLU A 28 -7.98 -0.88 24.90
C GLU A 28 -8.38 0.19 23.89
N ALA A 29 -7.43 1.03 23.45
CA ALA A 29 -7.68 1.98 22.37
C ALA A 29 -8.01 1.25 21.06
N ARG A 30 -7.27 0.19 20.68
CA ARG A 30 -7.59 -0.64 19.52
C ARG A 30 -8.96 -1.32 19.64
N ARG A 31 -9.28 -1.92 20.79
CA ARG A 31 -10.61 -2.53 21.01
C ARG A 31 -11.73 -1.50 20.90
N SER A 32 -11.55 -0.34 21.53
CA SER A 32 -12.51 0.77 21.45
C SER A 32 -12.68 1.24 20.01
N LEU A 33 -11.59 1.33 19.23
CA LEU A 33 -11.59 1.74 17.83
C LEU A 33 -12.18 0.69 16.88
N ILE A 34 -12.14 -0.60 17.19
CA ILE A 34 -12.82 -1.66 16.41
C ILE A 34 -14.32 -1.68 16.71
N GLU A 35 -14.68 -1.44 17.96
CA GLU A 35 -16.09 -1.30 18.36
C GLU A 35 -16.70 -0.01 17.81
N ILE A 36 -15.90 0.97 17.39
CA ILE A 36 -16.36 2.25 16.87
C ILE A 36 -16.98 2.18 15.48
N PRO A 37 -16.44 1.50 14.45
CA PRO A 37 -17.18 1.20 13.24
C PRO A 37 -18.51 0.48 13.50
N ARG A 38 -18.60 -0.31 14.58
CA ARG A 38 -19.81 -1.02 15.00
C ARG A 38 -20.81 -0.14 15.77
N GLN A 39 -20.31 0.77 16.62
CA GLN A 39 -21.10 1.67 17.46
C GLN A 39 -21.47 2.98 16.76
N ILE A 40 -20.61 3.45 15.86
CA ILE A 40 -20.87 4.54 14.93
C ILE A 40 -21.56 3.94 13.71
N GLY A 41 -22.86 3.65 13.83
CA GLY A 41 -23.73 3.35 12.70
C GLY A 41 -23.93 4.52 11.71
N SER A 42 -22.93 5.40 11.53
CA SER A 42 -23.04 6.67 10.79
C SER A 42 -21.72 7.30 10.28
N VAL A 43 -20.56 6.64 10.36
CA VAL A 43 -19.59 6.92 9.29
C VAL A 43 -20.21 6.25 8.08
N ASP A 44 -20.60 7.01 7.06
CA ASP A 44 -21.09 6.50 5.77
C ASP A 44 -19.99 5.64 5.11
N TYR A 45 -19.71 4.47 5.69
CA TYR A 45 -19.08 3.35 5.04
C TYR A 45 -20.15 2.83 4.10
N GLN A 46 -20.26 3.49 2.96
CA GLN A 46 -21.19 3.11 1.92
C GLN A 46 -20.94 1.64 1.58
N ASP A 47 -22.01 0.85 1.47
CA ASP A 47 -21.89 -0.59 1.34
C ASP A 47 -20.97 -0.93 0.16
N LEU A 48 -19.93 -1.71 0.42
CA LEU A 48 -18.95 -2.12 -0.59
C LEU A 48 -19.64 -2.82 -1.77
N SER A 49 -20.74 -3.54 -1.51
CA SER A 49 -21.58 -4.16 -2.53
C SER A 49 -22.23 -3.16 -3.49
N THR A 50 -22.40 -1.89 -3.09
CA THR A 50 -22.91 -0.82 -3.97
C THR A 50 -21.88 -0.42 -5.03
N PHE A 51 -20.59 -0.43 -4.68
CA PHE A 51 -19.50 -0.07 -5.60
C PHE A 51 -18.98 -1.24 -6.41
N LEU A 52 -19.09 -2.44 -5.85
CA LEU A 52 -18.59 -3.67 -6.45
C LEU A 52 -19.74 -4.67 -6.61
N PRO A 53 -20.79 -4.35 -7.39
CA PRO A 53 -21.99 -5.19 -7.51
C PRO A 53 -21.73 -6.56 -8.16
N LYS A 54 -20.54 -6.73 -8.76
CA LYS A 54 -20.07 -8.01 -9.32
C LYS A 54 -19.50 -8.96 -8.26
N LEU A 55 -19.30 -8.50 -7.03
CA LEU A 55 -18.72 -9.28 -5.95
C LEU A 55 -19.80 -9.72 -4.97
N GLU A 56 -19.73 -10.98 -4.55
CA GLU A 56 -20.63 -11.57 -3.56
C GLU A 56 -19.99 -11.44 -2.16
N LEU A 57 -19.99 -10.22 -1.63
CA LEU A 57 -19.36 -9.92 -0.34
C LEU A 57 -20.28 -10.27 0.83
N THR A 58 -19.78 -11.11 1.73
CA THR A 58 -20.49 -11.44 2.97
C THR A 58 -20.42 -10.29 3.97
N GLU A 59 -21.29 -10.30 4.99
CA GLU A 59 -21.18 -9.33 6.09
C GLU A 59 -19.86 -9.47 6.87
N GLU A 60 -19.29 -10.67 6.92
CA GLU A 60 -17.97 -10.91 7.49
C GLU A 60 -16.86 -10.20 6.68
N ASP A 61 -16.91 -10.27 5.35
CA ASP A 61 -15.96 -9.56 4.49
C ASP A 61 -16.07 -8.04 4.67
N LYS A 62 -17.30 -7.51 4.78
CA LYS A 62 -17.54 -6.09 5.04
C LYS A 62 -17.00 -5.67 6.41
N ASP A 63 -17.22 -6.48 7.45
CA ASP A 63 -16.69 -6.24 8.79
C ASP A 63 -15.16 -6.28 8.83
N GLN A 64 -14.55 -7.24 8.14
CA GLN A 64 -13.10 -7.33 8.00
C GLN A 64 -12.54 -6.12 7.26
N ALA A 65 -13.19 -5.69 6.18
CA ALA A 65 -12.81 -4.51 5.42
C ALA A 65 -12.81 -3.23 6.27
N ARG A 66 -13.81 -3.08 7.15
CA ARG A 66 -13.87 -1.98 8.13
C ARG A 66 -12.72 -2.06 9.12
N CYS A 67 -12.46 -3.24 9.69
CA CYS A 67 -11.37 -3.45 10.63
C CYS A 67 -10.00 -3.15 10.02
N ASN A 68 -9.79 -3.59 8.78
CA ASN A 68 -8.57 -3.37 8.02
C ASN A 68 -8.28 -1.88 7.81
N VAL A 69 -9.29 -1.10 7.41
CA VAL A 69 -9.18 0.36 7.28
C VAL A 69 -8.81 1.00 8.62
N VAL A 70 -9.50 0.63 9.70
CA VAL A 70 -9.20 1.19 11.04
C VAL A 70 -7.78 0.85 11.47
N ASN A 71 -7.35 -0.41 11.33
CA ASN A 71 -5.99 -0.84 11.68
C ASN A 71 -4.97 -0.03 10.87
N TYR A 72 -5.20 0.16 9.57
CA TYR A 72 -4.30 0.96 8.72
C TYR A 72 -4.11 2.39 9.27
N PHE A 73 -5.18 3.07 9.70
CA PHE A 73 -5.05 4.41 10.27
C PHE A 73 -4.39 4.41 11.66
N ILE A 74 -4.70 3.42 12.50
CA ILE A 74 -4.08 3.28 13.83
C ILE A 74 -2.58 3.04 13.73
N GLU A 75 -2.14 2.20 12.78
CA GLU A 75 -0.73 1.88 12.59
C GLU A 75 0.11 3.13 12.37
N ARG A 76 -0.43 4.13 11.66
CA ARG A 76 0.25 5.40 11.41
C ARG A 76 0.72 6.07 12.70
N GLU A 77 -0.15 6.11 13.68
CA GLU A 77 0.12 6.73 14.98
C GLU A 77 0.95 5.80 15.86
N ALA A 78 0.60 4.51 15.89
CA ALA A 78 1.25 3.54 16.75
C ALA A 78 2.75 3.43 16.45
N PHE A 79 3.14 3.40 15.17
CA PHE A 79 4.54 3.26 14.75
C PHE A 79 5.46 4.35 15.28
N THR A 80 4.97 5.59 15.42
CA THR A 80 5.78 6.72 15.93
C THR A 80 6.25 6.52 17.38
N SER A 81 5.55 5.69 18.13
CA SER A 81 5.82 5.42 19.54
C SER A 81 6.50 4.06 19.79
N MET A 82 6.63 3.22 18.76
CA MET A 82 7.20 1.90 18.88
C MET A 82 8.73 1.97 18.91
N PRO A 83 9.40 1.31 19.86
CA PRO A 83 10.83 1.06 19.77
C PRO A 83 11.17 0.22 18.53
N ASP A 84 12.31 0.49 17.88
CA ASP A 84 12.74 -0.19 16.64
C ASP A 84 12.69 -1.72 16.72
N ASP A 85 13.15 -2.31 17.83
CA ASP A 85 13.11 -3.78 18.01
C ASP A 85 11.68 -4.34 18.03
N TYR A 86 10.72 -3.57 18.55
CA TYR A 86 9.32 -3.96 18.54
C TYR A 86 8.70 -3.78 17.16
N ALA A 87 9.01 -2.66 16.49
CA ALA A 87 8.54 -2.39 15.14
C ALA A 87 9.06 -3.45 14.13
N ASP A 88 10.33 -3.84 14.21
CA ASP A 88 10.89 -4.93 13.38
C ASP A 88 10.14 -6.25 13.59
N ARG A 89 9.89 -6.65 14.85
CA ARG A 89 9.12 -7.85 15.14
C ARG A 89 7.69 -7.76 14.62
N TYR A 90 7.03 -6.62 14.82
CA TYR A 90 5.66 -6.38 14.34
C TYR A 90 5.57 -6.54 12.81
N LEU A 91 6.46 -5.88 12.07
CA LEU A 91 6.47 -5.94 10.61
C LEU A 91 6.75 -7.37 10.10
N ARG A 92 7.63 -8.12 10.78
CA ARG A 92 7.97 -9.50 10.41
C ARG A 92 6.91 -10.53 10.76
N ASP A 93 6.06 -10.23 11.74
CA ASP A 93 5.01 -11.15 12.20
C ASP A 93 3.98 -11.46 11.10
N ILE A 94 3.91 -10.65 10.03
CA ILE A 94 3.08 -10.93 8.84
C ILE A 94 3.39 -12.29 8.22
N ARG A 95 4.62 -12.81 8.38
CA ARG A 95 5.01 -14.15 7.90
C ARG A 95 4.29 -15.29 8.59
N ARG A 96 3.66 -15.04 9.74
CA ARG A 96 2.85 -16.06 10.44
C ARG A 96 1.48 -16.22 9.82
N THR A 97 1.02 -15.22 9.06
CA THR A 97 -0.34 -15.15 8.52
C THR A 97 -0.39 -15.03 7.01
N MET A 98 0.72 -14.68 6.35
CA MET A 98 0.83 -14.58 4.90
C MET A 98 2.01 -15.39 4.36
N GLU A 99 1.75 -16.17 3.32
CA GLU A 99 2.75 -16.84 2.49
C GLU A 99 3.32 -15.85 1.46
N PHE A 100 4.64 -15.87 1.26
CA PHE A 100 5.34 -15.01 0.31
C PHE A 100 5.90 -15.87 -0.82
N ASP A 101 5.24 -15.82 -1.97
CA ASP A 101 5.70 -16.45 -3.21
C ASP A 101 6.43 -15.42 -4.07
N ILE A 102 7.66 -15.10 -3.67
CA ILE A 102 8.46 -14.05 -4.31
C ILE A 102 9.87 -14.50 -4.71
N ASP A 103 10.26 -15.72 -4.33
CA ASP A 103 11.63 -16.24 -4.49
C ASP A 103 12.08 -16.22 -5.95
N ALA A 104 11.27 -16.77 -6.87
CA ALA A 104 11.61 -16.83 -8.28
C ALA A 104 11.82 -15.45 -8.91
N ALA A 105 10.97 -14.47 -8.55
CA ALA A 105 11.09 -13.10 -9.03
C ALA A 105 12.31 -12.39 -8.43
N ALA A 106 12.60 -12.60 -7.15
CA ALA A 106 13.78 -12.04 -6.49
C ALA A 106 15.09 -12.63 -7.05
N GLU A 107 15.12 -13.93 -7.34
CA GLU A 107 16.25 -14.58 -8.02
C GLU A 107 16.43 -14.03 -9.45
N ALA A 108 15.33 -13.82 -10.18
CA ALA A 108 15.37 -13.18 -11.49
C ALA A 108 15.95 -11.76 -11.41
N ILE A 109 15.61 -10.97 -10.38
CA ILE A 109 16.24 -9.67 -10.13
C ILE A 109 17.76 -9.84 -10.01
N ASN A 110 18.24 -10.83 -9.26
CA ASN A 110 19.67 -11.07 -9.08
C ASN A 110 20.40 -11.55 -10.34
N ALA A 111 19.73 -12.29 -11.22
CA ALA A 111 20.35 -13.00 -12.34
C ALA A 111 21.02 -12.09 -13.40
N GLN A 112 20.53 -10.86 -13.59
CA GLN A 112 21.04 -9.93 -14.61
C GLN A 112 21.14 -8.51 -14.06
N PRO A 113 22.29 -7.82 -14.16
CA PRO A 113 22.43 -6.43 -13.71
C PRO A 113 21.35 -5.51 -14.29
N GLY A 114 20.94 -4.50 -13.52
CA GLY A 114 19.93 -3.53 -13.95
C GLY A 114 18.78 -3.37 -12.96
N GLN A 115 18.06 -2.25 -13.11
CA GLN A 115 17.01 -1.85 -12.20
C GLN A 115 15.78 -2.75 -12.29
N ALA A 116 15.02 -2.76 -11.19
CA ALA A 116 13.68 -3.34 -11.16
C ALA A 116 12.66 -2.30 -10.66
N VAL A 117 11.42 -2.43 -11.11
CA VAL A 117 10.26 -1.75 -10.55
C VAL A 117 9.37 -2.81 -9.95
N LEU A 118 8.98 -2.63 -8.69
CA LEU A 118 7.98 -3.44 -8.01
C LEU A 118 6.76 -2.56 -7.74
N GLU A 119 5.63 -2.96 -8.29
CA GLU A 119 4.37 -2.24 -8.15
C GLU A 119 3.35 -3.07 -7.39
N THR A 120 2.68 -2.47 -6.41
CA THR A 120 1.71 -3.15 -5.54
C THR A 120 0.49 -2.26 -5.30
N VAL A 121 -0.41 -2.70 -4.43
CA VAL A 121 -1.63 -1.99 -4.04
C VAL A 121 -1.60 -1.63 -2.57
N HIS A 122 -2.48 -0.72 -2.14
CA HIS A 122 -2.71 -0.39 -0.74
C HIS A 122 -3.51 -1.49 -0.05
N HIS A 123 -2.80 -2.57 0.27
CA HIS A 123 -3.27 -3.67 1.11
C HIS A 123 -3.29 -3.25 2.59
N TRP A 124 -4.16 -3.84 3.42
CA TRP A 124 -4.26 -3.51 4.85
C TRP A 124 -2.95 -3.67 5.63
N ALA A 125 -2.12 -4.63 5.22
CA ALA A 125 -0.80 -4.90 5.79
C ALA A 125 0.36 -4.37 4.92
N ASN A 126 0.11 -3.38 4.06
CA ASN A 126 1.08 -2.93 3.04
C ASN A 126 2.48 -2.63 3.61
N PHE A 127 2.63 -2.02 4.79
CA PHE A 127 3.96 -1.72 5.35
C PHE A 127 4.70 -2.97 5.79
N SER A 128 4.02 -3.91 6.45
CA SER A 128 4.58 -5.21 6.84
C SER A 128 4.97 -6.04 5.61
N VAL A 129 4.10 -6.05 4.59
CA VAL A 129 4.36 -6.73 3.32
C VAL A 129 5.55 -6.09 2.61
N LEU A 130 5.59 -4.76 2.47
CA LEU A 130 6.71 -4.05 1.84
C LEU A 130 8.03 -4.32 2.57
N TYR A 131 8.04 -4.28 3.91
CA TYR A 131 9.24 -4.56 4.70
C TYR A 131 9.77 -5.97 4.43
N GLU A 132 8.91 -6.98 4.55
CA GLU A 132 9.30 -8.37 4.36
C GLU A 132 9.66 -8.67 2.90
N THR A 133 8.97 -8.08 1.93
CA THR A 133 9.34 -8.18 0.51
C THR A 133 10.72 -7.58 0.25
N CYS A 134 11.04 -6.41 0.82
CA CYS A 134 12.36 -5.80 0.68
C CYS A 134 13.47 -6.68 1.30
N ASP A 135 13.19 -7.24 2.48
CA ASP A 135 14.10 -8.14 3.19
C ASP A 135 14.37 -9.44 2.40
N GLN A 136 13.33 -10.06 1.85
CA GLN A 136 13.47 -11.25 1.01
C GLN A 136 14.16 -10.96 -0.32
N ILE A 137 13.81 -9.86 -1.00
CA ILE A 137 14.53 -9.40 -2.21
C ILE A 137 16.01 -9.21 -1.88
N LYS A 138 16.36 -8.54 -0.78
CA LYS A 138 17.77 -8.33 -0.41
C LYS A 138 18.50 -9.64 -0.14
N ARG A 139 17.87 -10.63 0.51
CA ARG A 139 18.49 -11.96 0.75
C ARG A 139 18.76 -12.72 -0.54
N LYS A 140 17.83 -12.66 -1.51
CA LYS A 140 17.90 -13.41 -2.77
C LYS A 140 18.65 -12.67 -3.89
N ALA A 141 18.67 -11.34 -3.82
CA ALA A 141 19.43 -10.44 -4.68
C ALA A 141 20.38 -9.54 -3.87
N PRO A 142 21.47 -10.09 -3.28
CA PRO A 142 22.35 -9.36 -2.38
C PRO A 142 22.96 -8.08 -2.96
N ARG A 143 23.06 -8.00 -4.29
CA ARG A 143 23.54 -6.82 -5.00
C ARG A 143 22.64 -5.60 -4.87
N VAL A 144 21.33 -5.78 -4.59
CA VAL A 144 20.38 -4.67 -4.40
C VAL A 144 20.87 -3.82 -3.25
N ASP A 145 21.24 -2.58 -3.53
CA ASP A 145 21.83 -1.65 -2.57
C ASP A 145 20.84 -0.58 -2.11
N ARG A 146 19.80 -0.32 -2.91
CA ARG A 146 18.74 0.60 -2.56
C ARG A 146 17.36 0.24 -3.05
N PHE A 147 16.38 0.62 -2.24
CA PHE A 147 14.99 0.77 -2.61
C PHE A 147 14.64 2.25 -2.73
N ILE A 148 13.89 2.64 -3.75
CA ILE A 148 13.38 4.01 -3.90
C ILE A 148 11.86 3.95 -3.95
N LEU A 149 11.20 4.55 -2.95
CA LEU A 149 9.75 4.62 -2.87
C LEU A 149 9.26 6.04 -3.20
N PHE A 150 8.27 6.12 -4.09
CA PHE A 150 7.61 7.39 -4.43
C PHE A 150 6.36 7.59 -3.60
N HIS A 151 6.19 8.79 -3.03
CA HIS A 151 4.98 9.19 -2.31
C HIS A 151 4.46 10.55 -2.80
N ASN A 152 3.18 10.83 -2.54
CA ASN A 152 2.50 12.03 -3.04
C ASN A 152 2.32 13.15 -2.00
N ARG A 153 2.63 12.89 -0.72
CA ARG A 153 2.46 13.86 0.38
C ARG A 153 3.72 14.67 0.64
N PRO A 154 3.61 15.99 0.92
CA PRO A 154 4.75 16.80 1.37
C PRO A 154 5.35 16.29 2.69
N ASP A 155 4.48 15.91 3.63
CA ASP A 155 4.88 15.27 4.88
C ASP A 155 4.97 13.75 4.67
N VAL A 156 6.12 13.18 5.00
CA VAL A 156 6.36 11.74 4.88
C VAL A 156 5.51 11.00 5.91
N ASP A 157 4.87 9.91 5.49
CA ASP A 157 4.13 9.05 6.42
C ASP A 157 5.10 8.46 7.48
N PRO A 158 4.81 8.58 8.78
CA PRO A 158 5.71 8.10 9.83
C PRO A 158 6.04 6.61 9.72
N ARG A 159 5.15 5.80 9.15
CA ARG A 159 5.42 4.38 8.89
C ARG A 159 6.53 4.20 7.85
N LEU A 160 6.58 5.06 6.83
CA LEU A 160 7.65 5.04 5.83
C LEU A 160 9.00 5.44 6.42
N VAL A 161 9.02 6.42 7.34
CA VAL A 161 10.24 6.81 8.07
C VAL A 161 10.76 5.64 8.93
N MET A 162 9.86 4.93 9.61
CA MET A 162 10.21 3.73 10.36
C MET A 162 10.76 2.63 9.43
N LEU A 163 10.11 2.39 8.28
CA LEU A 163 10.61 1.43 7.29
C LEU A 163 12.00 1.79 6.78
N GLU A 164 12.28 3.08 6.52
CA GLU A 164 13.60 3.55 6.11
C GLU A 164 14.67 3.23 7.16
N SER A 165 14.41 3.58 8.43
CA SER A 165 15.30 3.29 9.55
C SER A 165 15.59 1.78 9.70
N LEU A 166 14.54 0.96 9.65
CA LEU A 166 14.65 -0.48 9.81
C LEU A 166 15.30 -1.15 8.59
N ALA A 167 15.02 -0.70 7.38
CA ALA A 167 15.66 -1.21 6.17
C ALA A 167 17.19 -0.99 6.22
N LEU A 168 17.63 0.19 6.65
CA LEU A 168 19.05 0.47 6.80
C LEU A 168 19.69 -0.36 7.93
N SER A 169 19.06 -0.38 9.10
CA SER A 169 19.64 -0.99 10.30
C SER A 169 19.56 -2.53 10.31
N ARG A 170 18.51 -3.13 9.75
CA ARG A 170 18.23 -4.58 9.81
C ARG A 170 18.44 -5.28 8.47
N VAL A 171 17.89 -4.73 7.39
CA VAL A 171 18.00 -5.32 6.04
C VAL A 171 19.33 -4.97 5.36
N LYS A 172 20.02 -3.92 5.85
CA LYS A 172 21.30 -3.41 5.30
C LYS A 172 21.15 -2.94 3.86
N VAL A 173 20.09 -2.18 3.60
CA VAL A 173 19.77 -1.58 2.30
C VAL A 173 19.37 -0.12 2.51
N GLU A 174 19.78 0.76 1.59
CA GLU A 174 19.33 2.15 1.62
C GLU A 174 17.86 2.22 1.15
N PHE A 175 17.01 2.96 1.85
CA PHE A 175 15.59 3.09 1.48
C PHE A 175 15.26 4.56 1.31
N ILE A 176 15.19 5.02 0.07
CA ILE A 176 15.07 6.45 -0.25
C ILE A 176 13.60 6.79 -0.50
N LEU A 177 13.08 7.76 0.25
CA LEU A 177 11.73 8.29 0.10
C LEU A 177 11.73 9.53 -0.80
N ILE A 178 10.96 9.50 -1.89
CA ILE A 178 10.87 10.61 -2.85
C ILE A 178 9.45 11.11 -2.98
N CYS A 179 9.21 12.34 -2.53
CA CYS A 179 7.97 13.03 -2.79
C CYS A 179 7.89 13.46 -4.26
N ILE A 180 6.86 13.02 -5.00
CA ILE A 180 6.69 13.29 -6.44
C ILE A 180 6.56 14.80 -6.73
N THR A 181 6.07 15.58 -5.76
CA THR A 181 5.91 17.03 -5.89
C THR A 181 7.15 17.81 -5.43
N SER A 182 8.13 17.15 -4.82
CA SER A 182 9.35 17.81 -4.33
C SER A 182 10.29 18.19 -5.48
N PRO A 183 11.04 19.31 -5.36
CA PRO A 183 12.12 19.65 -6.29
C PRO A 183 13.16 18.52 -6.45
N ILE A 184 13.33 17.68 -5.43
CA ILE A 184 14.21 16.49 -5.44
C ILE A 184 13.84 15.53 -6.58
N PHE A 185 12.55 15.47 -6.96
CA PHE A 185 12.10 14.66 -8.08
C PHE A 185 12.76 15.04 -9.42
N LYS A 186 13.33 16.25 -9.56
CA LYS A 186 14.11 16.60 -10.77
C LYS A 186 15.50 15.95 -10.79
N TYR A 187 16.03 15.62 -9.63
CA TYR A 187 17.39 15.11 -9.46
C TYR A 187 17.44 13.62 -9.14
N PHE A 188 16.30 12.96 -8.94
CA PHE A 188 16.29 11.56 -8.48
C PHE A 188 17.02 10.59 -9.41
N ARG A 189 17.16 10.90 -10.71
CA ARG A 189 17.98 10.08 -11.63
C ARG A 189 19.43 9.92 -11.17
N GLN A 190 19.96 10.89 -10.42
CA GLN A 190 21.30 10.83 -9.83
C GLN A 190 21.38 9.85 -8.65
N LEU A 191 20.24 9.49 -8.07
CA LEU A 191 20.10 8.51 -7.00
C LEU A 191 19.90 7.09 -7.53
N VAL A 192 19.83 6.87 -8.84
CA VAL A 192 19.56 5.55 -9.43
C VAL A 192 20.87 4.86 -9.78
N THR A 193 21.05 3.65 -9.28
CA THR A 193 22.14 2.71 -9.63
C THR A 193 21.60 1.57 -10.49
N GLU A 194 22.48 0.68 -10.97
CA GLU A 194 22.06 -0.58 -11.59
C GLU A 194 21.46 -1.59 -10.59
N ASN A 195 21.59 -1.32 -9.30
CA ASN A 195 21.13 -2.17 -8.19
C ASN A 195 19.90 -1.60 -7.47
N THR A 196 19.25 -0.60 -8.08
CA THR A 196 18.06 0.05 -7.54
C THR A 196 16.79 -0.75 -7.82
N VAL A 197 15.96 -0.91 -6.80
CA VAL A 197 14.57 -1.36 -6.93
C VAL A 197 13.62 -0.20 -6.63
N PHE A 198 12.79 0.19 -7.58
CA PHE A 198 11.75 1.18 -7.38
C PHE A 198 10.50 0.52 -6.79
N LEU A 199 9.90 1.15 -5.78
CA LEU A 199 8.65 0.72 -5.15
C LEU A 199 7.54 1.72 -5.50
N CYS A 200 6.40 1.21 -5.98
CA CYS A 200 5.25 2.01 -6.39
C CYS A 200 3.94 1.39 -5.92
N MET A 201 2.98 2.26 -5.61
CA MET A 201 1.59 1.87 -5.41
C MET A 201 0.82 2.21 -6.69
N GLY A 202 0.23 1.20 -7.33
CA GLY A 202 -0.40 1.28 -8.66
C GLY A 202 -1.92 1.28 -8.64
N ASP A 203 -2.54 1.48 -7.47
CA ASP A 203 -3.99 1.41 -7.24
C ASP A 203 -4.61 2.77 -6.87
N MET A 204 -3.95 3.87 -7.25
CA MET A 204 -4.52 5.20 -7.09
C MET A 204 -5.70 5.35 -8.05
N PRO A 205 -6.92 5.69 -7.55
CA PRO A 205 -8.07 5.96 -8.41
C PRO A 205 -7.78 7.09 -9.40
N ILE A 206 -8.36 7.00 -10.60
CA ILE A 206 -8.16 8.00 -11.66
C ILE A 206 -8.72 9.37 -11.22
N GLU A 207 -9.78 9.35 -10.44
CA GLU A 207 -10.52 10.52 -9.95
C GLU A 207 -9.70 11.35 -8.95
N ASP A 208 -8.82 10.71 -8.17
CA ASP A 208 -7.92 11.35 -7.21
C ASP A 208 -6.73 12.06 -7.87
N ALA A 209 -6.44 11.75 -9.13
CA ALA A 209 -5.45 12.47 -9.91
C ALA A 209 -6.03 13.81 -10.38
N GLN A 210 -6.02 14.81 -9.49
CA GLN A 210 -6.42 16.20 -9.76
C GLN A 210 -5.57 16.93 -10.83
N THR A 211 -4.86 16.23 -11.70
CA THR A 211 -3.92 16.84 -12.65
C THR A 211 -4.11 16.33 -14.07
N LYS A 212 -4.12 17.30 -14.99
CA LYS A 212 -4.03 17.21 -16.45
C LYS A 212 -2.80 16.45 -16.97
N THR A 213 -2.54 15.25 -16.47
CA THR A 213 -1.48 14.37 -16.93
C THR A 213 -2.11 13.18 -17.64
N ALA A 214 -2.64 13.44 -18.84
CA ALA A 214 -3.04 12.42 -19.83
C ALA A 214 -1.82 11.61 -20.37
N ALA A 215 -0.80 11.38 -19.54
CA ALA A 215 0.44 10.70 -19.87
C ALA A 215 0.81 9.60 -18.85
N GLY A 216 -0.09 9.29 -17.91
CA GLY A 216 0.03 8.11 -17.05
C GLY A 216 -0.22 6.82 -17.85
N SER A 217 0.47 5.74 -17.48
CA SER A 217 0.07 4.41 -17.95
C SER A 217 -1.04 3.91 -17.03
N PHE A 218 -2.06 3.27 -17.59
CA PHE A 218 -3.15 2.72 -16.78
C PHE A 218 -2.80 1.33 -16.28
N ALA A 219 -3.28 0.99 -15.09
CA ALA A 219 -3.30 -0.35 -14.55
C ALA A 219 -4.75 -0.79 -14.31
N THR A 220 -4.98 -2.08 -14.41
CA THR A 220 -6.25 -2.69 -13.99
C THR A 220 -6.09 -3.25 -12.59
N LEU A 221 -6.87 -2.74 -11.64
CA LEU A 221 -7.01 -3.32 -10.31
C LEU A 221 -8.16 -4.31 -10.32
N ASN A 222 -7.88 -5.59 -10.06
CA ASN A 222 -8.85 -6.65 -9.92
C ASN A 222 -9.14 -6.90 -8.44
N LEU A 223 -10.31 -6.46 -8.00
CA LEU A 223 -10.84 -6.74 -6.67
C LEU A 223 -11.59 -8.07 -6.71
N THR A 224 -11.28 -8.98 -5.79
CA THR A 224 -11.89 -10.32 -5.75
C THR A 224 -12.63 -10.59 -4.43
N ASP A 225 -13.66 -11.42 -4.46
CA ASP A 225 -14.36 -11.91 -3.25
C ASP A 225 -13.85 -13.28 -2.77
N GLY A 226 -12.90 -13.89 -3.49
CA GLY A 226 -12.37 -15.22 -3.18
C GLY A 226 -13.19 -16.40 -3.75
N SER A 227 -14.40 -16.14 -4.25
CA SER A 227 -15.25 -17.14 -4.92
C SER A 227 -14.97 -17.27 -6.43
N GLY A 228 -14.07 -16.43 -6.95
CA GLY A 228 -13.72 -16.35 -8.38
C GLY A 228 -14.34 -15.14 -9.09
N ASN A 229 -15.23 -14.39 -8.44
CA ASN A 229 -15.75 -13.16 -9.00
C ASN A 229 -14.71 -12.04 -8.93
N VAL A 230 -14.73 -11.17 -9.94
CA VAL A 230 -13.79 -10.07 -10.10
C VAL A 230 -14.52 -8.79 -10.48
N ALA A 231 -14.24 -7.72 -9.73
CA ALA A 231 -14.56 -6.35 -10.10
C ALA A 231 -13.27 -5.64 -10.52
N ALA A 232 -13.19 -5.29 -11.81
CA ALA A 232 -12.05 -4.58 -12.37
C ALA A 232 -12.27 -3.07 -12.26
N GLN A 233 -11.24 -2.35 -11.80
CA GLN A 233 -11.19 -0.89 -11.77
C GLN A 233 -9.95 -0.40 -12.53
N GLN A 234 -10.09 0.71 -13.24
CA GLN A 234 -8.95 1.36 -13.87
C GLN A 234 -8.27 2.29 -12.86
N THR A 235 -6.95 2.22 -12.81
CA THR A 235 -6.10 2.92 -11.84
C THR A 235 -4.88 3.50 -12.55
N LEU A 236 -4.16 4.41 -11.88
CA LEU A 236 -2.94 4.99 -12.42
C LEU A 236 -1.71 4.19 -11.99
N SER A 237 -0.87 3.85 -12.97
CA SER A 237 0.43 3.23 -12.73
C SER A 237 1.57 4.22 -12.95
N LEU A 238 2.30 4.49 -11.86
CA LEU A 238 3.60 5.13 -11.95
C LEU A 238 4.69 4.12 -12.34
N GLY A 239 4.55 2.85 -11.95
CA GLY A 239 5.59 1.85 -12.16
C GLY A 239 5.83 1.53 -13.64
N SER A 240 4.79 1.43 -14.48
CA SER A 240 4.97 1.26 -15.93
C SER A 240 5.76 2.42 -16.57
N ARG A 241 5.55 3.65 -16.08
CA ARG A 241 6.30 4.82 -16.56
C ARG A 241 7.76 4.76 -16.12
N LEU A 242 8.02 4.38 -14.87
CA LEU A 242 9.39 4.21 -14.36
C LEU A 242 10.12 3.08 -15.07
N ALA A 243 9.46 1.95 -15.29
CA ALA A 243 10.00 0.80 -15.99
C ALA A 243 10.47 1.20 -17.39
N ARG A 244 9.64 1.92 -18.14
CA ARG A 244 10.01 2.46 -19.46
C ARG A 244 11.14 3.49 -19.38
N MET A 245 11.06 4.44 -18.45
CA MET A 245 12.03 5.53 -18.33
C MET A 245 13.43 5.04 -17.98
N PHE A 246 13.54 4.01 -17.13
CA PHE A 246 14.81 3.45 -16.69
C PHE A 246 15.21 2.18 -17.42
N LYS A 247 14.39 1.70 -18.38
CA LYS A 247 14.54 0.37 -18.97
C LYS A 247 14.64 -0.73 -17.88
N ALA A 248 13.92 -0.53 -16.79
CA ALA A 248 13.90 -1.42 -15.66
C ALA A 248 12.96 -2.60 -15.92
N ARG A 249 13.30 -3.75 -15.36
CA ARG A 249 12.38 -4.91 -15.34
C ARG A 249 11.19 -4.58 -14.45
N HIS A 250 9.99 -4.87 -14.90
CA HIS A 250 8.77 -4.53 -14.17
C HIS A 250 8.18 -5.79 -13.55
N TYR A 251 7.98 -5.73 -12.25
CA TYR A 251 7.33 -6.74 -11.45
C TYR A 251 6.11 -6.14 -10.76
N LYS A 252 5.13 -6.98 -10.50
CA LYS A 252 3.98 -6.68 -9.67
C LYS A 252 3.98 -7.57 -8.43
N LEU A 253 3.43 -7.04 -7.35
CA LEU A 253 3.19 -7.74 -6.09
C LEU A 253 1.66 -7.83 -5.90
N ASP A 254 1.13 -9.00 -6.21
CA ASP A 254 -0.29 -9.33 -6.14
C ASP A 254 -0.66 -10.01 -4.82
N TYR A 255 -1.94 -9.95 -4.49
CA TYR A 255 -2.55 -10.65 -3.36
C TYR A 255 -3.64 -11.56 -3.96
N PRO A 256 -3.31 -12.80 -4.35
CA PRO A 256 -4.29 -13.71 -4.95
C PRO A 256 -5.42 -14.10 -3.99
N ASP A 257 -5.13 -14.08 -2.69
CA ASP A 257 -6.04 -14.30 -1.56
C ASP A 257 -5.56 -13.49 -0.33
N THR A 258 -6.26 -13.59 0.81
CA THR A 258 -5.98 -12.83 2.04
C THR A 258 -4.69 -13.24 2.73
N ASN A 259 -4.17 -14.45 2.47
CA ASN A 259 -3.04 -15.03 3.18
C ASN A 259 -1.85 -15.32 2.27
N ARG A 260 -1.80 -14.69 1.09
CA ARG A 260 -0.71 -14.88 0.14
C ARG A 260 -0.33 -13.59 -0.56
N VAL A 261 0.97 -13.45 -0.78
CA VAL A 261 1.59 -12.41 -1.58
C VAL A 261 2.38 -13.09 -2.69
N GLU A 262 2.19 -12.65 -3.93
CA GLU A 262 2.84 -13.24 -5.11
C GLU A 262 3.56 -12.15 -5.90
N MET A 263 4.85 -12.37 -6.20
CA MET A 263 5.62 -11.45 -7.04
C MET A 263 5.84 -12.04 -8.43
N ARG A 264 5.44 -11.32 -9.47
CA ARG A 264 5.54 -11.77 -10.86
C ARG A 264 6.04 -10.68 -11.80
N PRO A 265 6.71 -11.04 -12.91
CA PRO A 265 6.98 -10.09 -13.99
C PRO A 265 5.67 -9.56 -14.60
N VAL A 266 5.75 -8.36 -15.15
CA VAL A 266 4.67 -7.77 -15.95
C VAL A 266 4.91 -8.10 -17.42
N ASP A 267 4.07 -8.96 -18.00
CA ASP A 267 4.28 -9.48 -19.35
C ASP A 267 3.76 -8.54 -20.46
N SER A 268 2.61 -7.89 -20.25
CA SER A 268 2.01 -6.97 -21.22
C SER A 268 1.21 -5.84 -20.55
N GLU A 269 0.06 -6.18 -19.97
CA GLU A 269 -0.82 -5.26 -19.25
C GLU A 269 -0.61 -5.40 -17.75
N LEU A 270 -0.42 -4.27 -17.07
CA LEU A 270 -0.32 -4.27 -15.61
C LEU A 270 -1.71 -4.50 -15.02
N THR A 271 -1.91 -5.72 -14.53
CA THR A 271 -3.09 -6.10 -13.77
C THR A 271 -2.67 -6.47 -12.36
N LEU A 272 -3.10 -5.66 -11.39
CA LEU A 272 -2.90 -5.89 -9.95
C LEU A 272 -4.11 -6.62 -9.38
N ARG A 273 -3.90 -7.51 -8.42
CA ARG A 273 -4.99 -8.28 -7.79
C ARG A 273 -4.96 -8.16 -6.27
N VAL A 274 -6.14 -8.00 -5.65
CA VAL A 274 -6.31 -8.00 -4.19
C VAL A 274 -7.73 -8.41 -3.78
N PRO A 275 -7.93 -9.09 -2.64
CA PRO A 275 -9.27 -9.27 -2.10
C PRO A 275 -9.90 -7.92 -1.76
N ALA A 276 -11.18 -7.74 -2.09
CA ALA A 276 -11.86 -6.46 -1.90
C ALA A 276 -11.86 -5.99 -0.44
N LYS A 277 -11.93 -6.93 0.51
CA LYS A 277 -11.87 -6.64 1.95
C LYS A 277 -10.49 -6.19 2.45
N ASP A 278 -9.45 -6.48 1.68
CA ASP A 278 -8.07 -6.20 2.05
C ASP A 278 -7.54 -4.89 1.43
N TRP A 279 -8.31 -4.29 0.52
CA TRP A 279 -7.97 -3.04 -0.16
C TRP A 279 -8.46 -1.81 0.59
N ILE A 280 -7.57 -0.99 1.15
CA ILE A 280 -7.95 0.05 2.13
C ILE A 280 -8.71 1.26 1.54
N PHE A 281 -8.72 1.43 0.21
CA PHE A 281 -9.40 2.56 -0.45
C PHE A 281 -10.87 2.30 -0.77
N TRP A 282 -11.43 1.15 -0.40
CA TRP A 282 -12.85 0.91 -0.62
C TRP A 282 -13.81 1.97 -0.03
N PRO A 283 -13.54 2.63 1.13
CA PRO A 283 -14.45 3.64 1.68
C PRO A 283 -14.55 4.93 0.84
N ILE A 284 -13.60 5.16 -0.09
CA ILE A 284 -13.59 6.36 -0.95
C ILE A 284 -14.33 6.16 -2.27
N LEU A 285 -14.66 4.93 -2.65
CA LEU A 285 -15.41 4.63 -3.89
C LEU A 285 -16.77 5.34 -3.94
N GLY A 286 -17.39 5.55 -2.77
CA GLY A 286 -18.73 6.10 -2.63
C GLY A 286 -18.88 7.60 -2.51
N SER A 287 -17.79 8.30 -2.21
CA SER A 287 -17.79 9.77 -2.14
C SER A 287 -17.87 10.45 -3.51
N TYR A 288 -17.68 9.71 -4.61
CA TYR A 288 -17.68 10.27 -5.98
C TYR A 288 -19.06 10.23 -6.66
N VAL A 289 -19.92 9.29 -6.28
CA VAL A 289 -21.26 9.13 -6.89
C VAL A 289 -22.25 10.19 -6.37
N THR A 290 -22.02 10.73 -5.18
CA THR A 290 -22.94 11.68 -4.53
C THR A 290 -22.72 13.16 -4.90
N THR A 291 -21.72 13.48 -5.72
CA THR A 291 -21.42 14.87 -6.15
C THR A 291 -21.80 15.18 -7.60
N GLN A 292 -22.58 14.31 -8.28
CA GLN A 292 -23.14 14.59 -9.61
C GLN A 292 -24.60 15.06 -9.61
N HIS A 293 -25.13 15.52 -8.46
CA HIS A 293 -26.44 16.15 -8.36
C HIS A 293 -26.37 17.51 -7.68
#